data_AF-A0A916HE83-F1
#
_entry.id   AF-A0A916HE83-F1
#
_cell.length_a   1.000
_cell.length_b   1.000
_cell.length_c   1.000
_cell.angle_alpha   90.00
_cell.angle_beta   90.00
_cell.angle_gamma   90.00
#
_symmetry.space_group_name_H-M   'P 1'
#
loop_
_entity.id
_entity.type
_entity.pdbx_description
1 polymer ?
#
loop_
_entity_poly.entity_id
_entity_poly.type
_entity_poly.pdbx_seq_one_letter_code
_entity_poly.pdbx_strand_id
1 'polypeptide(L)' 'SGATITREDLQLNPPPCHAVDAPPPGQLPLQEYLDQAERQAIQEALQKTRYNRTAAARLLGVTFRSLRYRMERLGLKD' A
#
# COMPACT_ATOMS: atom_id res chain seq x y z
N SER A 1 -9.23 -10.63 38.55
CA SER A 1 -10.25 -9.58 38.37
C SER A 1 -9.81 -8.68 37.22
N GLY A 2 -10.52 -8.67 36.11
CA GLY A 2 -10.23 -7.74 35.00
C GLY A 2 -10.91 -6.39 35.29
N ALA A 3 -10.20 -5.29 35.10
CA ALA A 3 -10.80 -3.97 35.22
C ALA A 3 -11.80 -3.73 34.08
N THR A 4 -12.92 -3.08 34.38
CA THR A 4 -13.88 -2.62 33.37
C THR A 4 -13.26 -1.45 32.61
N ILE A 5 -13.02 -1.63 31.31
CA ILE A 5 -12.52 -0.56 30.44
C ILE A 5 -13.66 0.45 30.22
N THR A 6 -13.48 1.70 30.64
CA THR A 6 -14.45 2.78 30.47
C THR A 6 -14.17 3.60 29.21
N ARG A 7 -15.08 4.49 28.85
CA ARG A 7 -14.97 5.31 27.62
C ARG A 7 -13.75 6.24 27.68
N GLU A 8 -13.35 6.62 28.88
CA GLU A 8 -12.24 7.51 29.19
C GLU A 8 -10.89 6.82 29.00
N ASP A 9 -10.81 5.51 29.22
CA ASP A 9 -9.61 4.69 28.93
C ASP A 9 -9.28 4.69 27.43
N LEU A 10 -10.30 4.91 26.59
CA LEU A 10 -10.17 4.88 25.15
C LEU A 10 -9.61 6.20 24.56
N GLN A 11 -9.27 7.19 25.39
CA GLN A 11 -8.69 8.50 25.03
C GLN A 11 -9.20 9.03 23.68
N LEU A 12 -10.51 8.93 23.46
CA LEU A 12 -11.15 9.43 22.25
C LEU A 12 -11.27 10.95 22.37
N ASN A 13 -10.16 11.66 22.22
CA ASN A 13 -10.21 13.04 21.79
C ASN A 13 -10.60 13.00 20.31
N PRO A 14 -11.82 13.43 19.91
CA PRO A 14 -12.11 13.54 18.49
C PRO A 14 -11.09 14.53 17.91
N PRO A 15 -10.24 14.13 16.95
CA PRO A 15 -9.43 15.12 16.26
C PRO A 15 -10.38 16.15 15.65
N PRO A 16 -10.03 17.44 15.66
CA PRO A 16 -10.80 18.43 14.91
C PRO A 16 -10.95 17.93 13.49
N CYS A 17 -12.19 17.96 12.99
CA CYS A 17 -12.58 17.55 11.66
C CYS A 17 -11.52 17.97 10.65
N HIS A 18 -11.00 17.00 9.90
CA HIS A 18 -9.94 17.17 8.91
C HIS A 18 -10.17 18.40 8.02
N ALA A 19 -9.57 19.53 8.38
CA ALA A 19 -9.11 20.48 7.39
C ALA A 19 -8.04 19.73 6.61
N VAL A 20 -8.26 19.55 5.31
CA VAL A 20 -7.30 18.94 4.39
C VAL A 20 -6.07 19.86 4.29
N ASP A 21 -5.17 19.70 5.25
CA ASP A 21 -3.87 20.35 5.22
C ASP A 21 -3.05 19.66 4.13
N ALA A 22 -2.73 20.41 3.08
CA ALA A 22 -1.91 19.90 1.99
C ALA A 22 -0.55 19.44 2.54
N PRO A 23 -0.01 18.30 2.09
CA PRO A 23 1.24 17.78 2.64
C PRO A 23 2.39 18.77 2.42
N PRO A 24 3.31 18.89 3.38
CA PRO A 24 4.45 19.81 3.30
C PRO A 24 5.33 19.48 2.08
N PRO A 25 5.91 20.51 1.43
CA PRO A 25 6.73 20.32 0.23
C PRO A 25 7.99 19.50 0.57
N GLY A 26 8.11 18.31 -0.02
CA GLY A 26 9.26 17.42 0.14
C GLY A 26 8.93 16.02 0.66
N GLN A 27 7.71 15.78 1.15
CA GLN A 27 7.20 14.43 1.35
C GLN A 27 6.34 14.09 0.13
N LEU A 28 6.76 13.11 -0.67
CA LEU A 28 5.79 12.47 -1.57
C LEU A 28 4.63 12.00 -0.69
N PRO A 29 3.37 12.32 -1.04
CA PRO A 29 2.23 11.84 -0.27
C PRO A 29 2.37 10.32 -0.11
N LEU A 30 2.09 9.78 1.09
CA LEU A 30 2.33 8.38 1.45
C LEU A 30 1.94 7.38 0.35
N GLN A 31 0.82 7.67 -0.33
CA GLN A 31 0.34 6.89 -1.46
C GLN A 31 1.38 6.74 -2.58
N GLU A 32 2.03 7.82 -3.00
CA GLU A 32 3.03 7.78 -4.07
C GLU A 32 4.28 7.01 -3.65
N TYR A 33 4.72 7.11 -2.40
CA TYR A 33 5.84 6.32 -1.88
C TYR A 33 5.53 4.82 -1.90
N LEU A 34 4.32 4.44 -1.45
CA LEU A 34 3.87 3.06 -1.50
C LEU A 34 3.75 2.55 -2.94
N ASP A 35 3.26 3.37 -3.86
CA ASP A 35 3.16 3.04 -5.28
C ASP A 35 4.55 2.84 -5.91
N GLN A 36 5.56 3.62 -5.52
CA GLN A 36 6.94 3.44 -5.95
C GLN A 36 7.54 2.14 -5.43
N ALA A 37 7.38 1.85 -4.14
CA ALA A 37 7.87 0.61 -3.54
C ALA A 37 7.19 -0.63 -4.18
N GLU A 38 5.88 -0.55 -4.39
CA GLU A 38 5.11 -1.61 -5.07
C GLU A 38 5.57 -1.80 -6.52
N ARG A 39 5.81 -0.69 -7.26
CA ARG A 39 6.34 -0.73 -8.62
C ARG A 39 7.68 -1.46 -8.68
N GLN A 40 8.61 -1.12 -7.79
CA GLN A 40 9.94 -1.74 -7.74
C GLN A 40 9.83 -3.24 -7.47
N ALA A 41 9.04 -3.63 -6.47
CA ALA A 41 8.84 -5.05 -6.14
C ALA A 41 8.25 -5.84 -7.32
N ILE A 42 7.28 -5.27 -8.04
CA ILE A 42 6.68 -5.90 -9.22
C ILE A 42 7.71 -6.04 -10.35
N GLN A 43 8.48 -5.00 -10.64
CA GLN A 43 9.50 -5.03 -11.69
C GLN A 43 10.60 -6.05 -11.39
N GLU A 44 11.10 -6.10 -10.16
CA GLU A 44 12.10 -7.06 -9.73
C GLU A 44 11.59 -8.50 -9.84
N ALA A 45 10.35 -8.76 -9.40
CA ALA A 45 9.73 -10.06 -9.52
C ALA A 45 9.60 -10.50 -10.99
N LEU A 46 9.17 -9.58 -11.87
CA LEU A 46 9.09 -9.86 -13.31
C LEU A 46 10.47 -10.17 -13.90
N GLN A 47 11.50 -9.41 -13.57
CA GLN A 47 12.86 -9.68 -14.04
C GLN A 47 13.35 -11.07 -13.60
N LYS A 48 13.18 -11.41 -12.31
CA LYS A 48 13.56 -12.72 -11.75
C LYS A 48 12.83 -13.88 -12.42
N THR A 49 11.60 -13.66 -12.89
CA THR A 49 10.79 -14.70 -13.55
C THR A 49 10.80 -14.62 -15.06
N ARG A 50 11.74 -13.89 -15.67
CA ARG A 50 11.82 -13.69 -17.14
C ARG A 50 10.49 -13.19 -17.72
N TYR A 51 9.88 -12.22 -17.05
CA TYR A 51 8.61 -11.58 -17.37
C TYR A 51 7.39 -12.53 -17.36
N ASN A 52 7.52 -13.72 -16.74
CA ASN A 52 6.37 -14.59 -16.49
C ASN A 52 5.53 -14.03 -15.33
N ARG A 53 4.41 -13.37 -15.68
CA ARG A 53 3.49 -12.73 -14.72
C ARG A 53 2.86 -13.71 -13.71
N THR A 54 2.54 -14.94 -14.12
CA THR A 54 2.00 -15.96 -13.20
C THR A 54 3.04 -16.38 -12.16
N ALA A 55 4.29 -16.55 -12.58
CA ALA A 55 5.40 -16.84 -11.68
C ALA A 55 5.74 -15.64 -10.77
N ALA A 56 5.69 -14.41 -11.30
CA ALA A 56 5.93 -13.19 -10.52
C ALA A 56 4.89 -13.02 -9.41
N ALA A 57 3.61 -13.28 -9.70
CA ALA A 57 2.54 -13.23 -8.70
C ALA A 57 2.80 -14.24 -7.57
N ARG A 58 3.22 -15.46 -7.91
CA ARG A 58 3.60 -16.49 -6.93
C ARG A 58 4.80 -16.06 -6.10
N LEU A 59 5.82 -15.47 -6.72
CA LEU A 59 7.02 -14.97 -6.04
C LEU A 59 6.69 -13.85 -5.05
N LEU A 60 5.75 -12.97 -5.41
CA LEU A 60 5.26 -11.87 -4.57
C LEU A 60 4.21 -12.33 -3.52
N GLY A 61 3.83 -13.61 -3.50
CA GLY A 61 2.84 -14.14 -2.56
C GLY A 61 1.41 -13.62 -2.79
N VAL A 62 1.06 -13.23 -4.02
CA VAL A 62 -0.26 -12.67 -4.35
C VAL A 62 -0.94 -13.44 -5.46
N THR A 63 -2.26 -13.29 -5.58
CA THR A 63 -3.00 -13.89 -6.69
C THR A 63 -2.63 -13.21 -8.01
N PHE A 64 -2.68 -13.96 -9.12
CA PHE A 64 -2.45 -13.40 -10.46
C PHE A 64 -3.38 -12.23 -10.78
N ARG A 65 -4.65 -12.33 -10.35
CA ARG A 65 -5.65 -11.26 -10.51
C ARG A 65 -5.25 -9.99 -9.77
N SER A 66 -4.76 -10.10 -8.53
CA SER A 66 -4.26 -8.96 -7.75
C SER A 66 -3.06 -8.30 -8.42
N LEU A 67 -2.09 -9.10 -8.90
CA LEU A 67 -0.95 -8.58 -9.64
C LEU A 67 -1.38 -7.81 -10.89
N ARG A 68 -2.30 -8.35 -11.67
CA ARG A 68 -2.83 -7.71 -12.88
C ARG A 68 -3.41 -6.32 -12.57
N TYR A 69 -4.28 -6.22 -11.56
CA TYR A 69 -4.87 -4.93 -11.19
C TYR A 69 -3.83 -3.92 -10.69
N ARG A 70 -2.84 -4.37 -9.91
CA ARG A 70 -1.73 -3.50 -9.47
C ARG A 70 -0.92 -2.98 -10.64
N MET A 71 -0.58 -3.84 -11.60
CA MET A 71 0.13 -3.44 -12.81
C MET A 71 -0.69 -2.43 -13.63
N GLU A 72 -2.02 -2.65 -13.77
CA GLU A 72 -2.89 -1.70 -14.46
C GLU A 72 -2.95 -0.34 -13.75
N ARG A 73 -3.12 -0.33 -12.43
CA ARG A 73 -3.16 0.89 -11.60
C ARG A 73 -1.86 1.66 -11.65
N LEU A 74 -0.74 0.97 -11.60
CA LEU A 74 0.60 1.57 -11.66
C LEU A 74 1.04 1.87 -13.11
N GLY A 75 0.21 1.61 -14.12
CA GLY A 75 0.62 1.84 -15.52
C GLY A 75 1.82 1.00 -15.96
N LEU A 76 2.04 -0.17 -15.34
CA LEU A 76 3.03 -1.17 -15.72
C LEU A 76 2.51 -2.12 -16.82
N LYS A 77 1.76 -1.57 -17.78
CA LYS A 77 1.21 -2.35 -18.88
C LYS A 77 2.31 -2.56 -19.92
N ASP A 78 2.42 -3.79 -20.42
CA ASP A 78 3.01 -4.02 -21.74
C ASP A 78 2.18 -3.29 -22.81
#